data_AF-A0A126Q217-F1
#
_entry.id   AF-A0A126Q217-F1
#
_cell.length_a   1.000
_cell.length_b   1.000
_cell.length_c   1.000
_cell.angle_alpha   90.00
_cell.angle_beta   90.00
_cell.angle_gamma   90.00
#
_symmetry.space_group_name_H-M   'P 1'
#
loop_
_entity.id
_entity.type
_entity.pdbx_description
1 polymer ?
#
loop_
_entity_poly.entity_id
_entity_poly.type
_entity_poly.pdbx_seq_one_letter_code
_entity_poly.pdbx_strand_id
1 'polypeptide(L)'
;MDQIICINTNSFPAPERDAGIELFSDSIQGVLELHSEKDRFFFYLDCNEGSLYDLEIANGYSFGDFIEQDSDPDLALFLYEIEDKSPALDSLSEEQIEEMAQYNFYVPHHPADSQADVYGLAWTLSGYLFTLNTAERWCQPEIEICRVDEKGRYVEESLYLKNIASVEHGKLHYENQNKLELTGLLGEHIVSEHLTAWYAQQTIENQIRMAQKIDLACRRNFNGGRPLFDSLHGDGGYREIRLSAHSGGAIRIIFKHHKDNIQALLCGFIKKSNDEGYEQAIAVAEREYQRLLN
;
A
#
# COMPACT_ATOMS: atom_id res chain seq x y z
N MET A 1 13.05 -5.56 5.48
CA MET A 1 11.69 -5.00 5.36
C MET A 1 10.82 -6.02 4.65
N ASP A 2 9.54 -6.08 4.97
CA ASP A 2 8.63 -7.01 4.31
C ASP A 2 8.01 -6.32 3.07
N GLN A 3 8.37 -6.80 1.88
CA GLN A 3 7.80 -6.35 0.61
C GLN A 3 6.59 -7.22 0.29
N ILE A 4 5.41 -6.60 0.27
CA ILE A 4 4.15 -7.30 0.01
C ILE A 4 3.79 -7.12 -1.47
N ILE A 5 3.68 -8.25 -2.17
CA ILE A 5 3.38 -8.33 -3.59
C ILE A 5 2.06 -9.08 -3.76
N CYS A 6 1.04 -8.43 -4.31
CA CYS A 6 -0.28 -8.99 -4.53
C CYS A 6 -0.47 -9.29 -6.03
N ILE A 7 -0.64 -10.56 -6.37
CA ILE A 7 -0.72 -11.02 -7.76
C ILE A 7 -2.06 -10.65 -8.39
N ASN A 8 -2.05 -9.75 -9.37
CA ASN A 8 -3.25 -9.36 -10.10
C ASN A 8 -3.52 -10.30 -11.28
N THR A 9 -4.25 -11.39 -11.00
CA THR A 9 -4.64 -12.40 -11.99
C THR A 9 -5.49 -11.85 -13.14
N ASN A 10 -6.08 -10.66 -13.04
CA ASN A 10 -6.74 -9.99 -14.18
C ASN A 10 -5.77 -9.56 -15.30
N SER A 11 -4.46 -9.66 -15.07
CA SER A 11 -3.41 -9.43 -16.08
C SER A 11 -2.79 -10.72 -16.63
N PHE A 12 -3.16 -11.88 -16.07
CA PHE A 12 -2.67 -13.21 -16.43
C PHE A 12 -3.79 -14.05 -17.07
N PRO A 13 -3.44 -15.10 -17.82
CA PRO A 13 -2.13 -15.37 -18.39
C PRO A 13 -1.84 -14.46 -19.60
N ALA A 14 -0.57 -14.34 -19.98
CA ALA A 14 -0.19 -13.81 -21.28
C ALA A 14 -0.72 -14.71 -22.42
N PRO A 15 -1.03 -14.14 -23.60
CA PRO A 15 -1.63 -14.89 -24.71
C PRO A 15 -0.68 -15.94 -25.31
N GLU A 16 0.62 -15.70 -25.27
CA GLU A 16 1.66 -16.56 -25.86
C GLU A 16 2.80 -16.77 -24.86
N ARG A 17 3.46 -17.94 -24.93
CA ARG A 17 4.53 -18.33 -24.00
C ARG A 17 5.69 -17.34 -24.02
N ASP A 18 6.25 -17.03 -25.19
CA ASP A 18 7.42 -16.15 -25.30
C ASP A 18 7.12 -14.74 -24.76
N ALA A 19 5.92 -14.22 -25.06
CA ALA A 19 5.46 -12.95 -24.49
C ALA A 19 5.27 -13.05 -22.97
N GLY A 20 4.74 -14.17 -22.46
CA GLY A 20 4.63 -14.41 -21.03
C GLY A 20 5.97 -14.41 -20.32
N ILE A 21 6.97 -15.08 -20.88
CA ILE A 21 8.36 -15.11 -20.35
C ILE A 21 8.92 -13.69 -20.32
N GLU A 22 8.82 -12.94 -21.42
CA GLU A 22 9.34 -11.58 -21.51
C GLU A 22 8.68 -10.64 -20.49
N LEU A 23 7.34 -10.61 -20.48
CA LEU A 23 6.56 -9.72 -19.61
C LEU A 23 6.74 -10.07 -18.12
N PHE A 24 6.77 -11.36 -17.80
CA PHE A 24 6.96 -11.82 -16.43
C PHE A 24 8.38 -11.53 -15.95
N SER A 25 9.39 -11.77 -16.80
CA SER A 25 10.79 -11.45 -16.51
C SER A 25 10.99 -9.95 -16.26
N ASP A 26 10.44 -9.08 -17.10
CA ASP A 26 10.52 -7.62 -16.89
C ASP A 26 9.81 -7.21 -15.58
N SER A 27 8.63 -7.76 -15.30
CA SER A 27 7.87 -7.44 -14.09
C SER A 27 8.57 -7.92 -12.81
N ILE A 28 9.11 -9.14 -12.79
CA ILE A 28 9.79 -9.69 -11.61
C ILE A 28 11.13 -9.01 -11.36
N GLN A 29 11.84 -8.59 -12.41
CA GLN A 29 13.02 -7.74 -12.26
C GLN A 29 12.64 -6.39 -11.64
N GLY A 30 11.46 -5.84 -11.95
CA GLY A 30 10.91 -4.69 -11.22
C GLY A 30 10.64 -4.95 -9.73
N VAL A 31 10.26 -6.17 -9.36
CA VAL A 31 10.15 -6.54 -7.94
C VAL A 31 11.53 -6.60 -7.28
N LEU A 32 12.53 -7.13 -7.98
CA LEU A 32 13.92 -7.17 -7.50
C LEU A 32 14.52 -5.78 -7.28
N GLU A 33 14.13 -4.77 -8.06
CA GLU A 33 14.57 -3.38 -7.84
C GLU A 33 14.09 -2.80 -6.49
N LEU A 34 13.06 -3.37 -5.87
CA LEU A 34 12.66 -3.01 -4.51
C LEU A 34 13.62 -3.56 -3.43
N HIS A 35 14.43 -4.56 -3.76
CA HIS A 35 15.18 -5.36 -2.79
C HIS A 35 16.29 -4.55 -2.12
N SER A 36 16.25 -4.50 -0.79
CA SER A 36 17.38 -4.12 0.07
C SER A 36 17.96 -5.35 0.80
N GLU A 37 19.21 -5.29 1.28
CA GLU A 37 20.02 -6.44 1.81
C GLU A 37 19.35 -7.36 2.86
N LYS A 38 18.17 -7.03 3.40
CA LYS A 38 17.42 -7.82 4.40
C LYS A 38 15.92 -7.86 4.14
N ASP A 39 15.51 -7.71 2.89
CA ASP A 39 14.10 -7.69 2.54
C ASP A 39 13.55 -9.10 2.35
N ARG A 40 12.33 -9.31 2.86
CA ARG A 40 11.57 -10.54 2.66
C ARG A 40 10.42 -10.24 1.72
N PHE A 41 10.21 -11.11 0.75
CA PHE A 41 9.17 -10.92 -0.25
C PHE A 41 8.02 -11.89 0.02
N PHE A 42 6.83 -11.31 0.17
CA PHE A 42 5.60 -12.03 0.44
C PHE A 42 4.70 -11.93 -0.77
N PHE A 43 4.48 -13.05 -1.44
CA PHE A 43 3.63 -13.10 -2.62
C PHE A 43 2.26 -13.63 -2.22
N TYR A 44 1.25 -12.76 -2.33
CA TYR A 44 -0.13 -13.10 -2.07
C TYR A 44 -0.84 -13.33 -3.39
N LEU A 45 -1.28 -14.56 -3.62
CA LEU A 45 -2.18 -14.92 -4.70
C LEU A 45 -3.54 -15.28 -4.11
N ASP A 46 -4.57 -14.57 -4.58
CA ASP A 46 -5.95 -14.90 -4.25
C ASP A 46 -6.44 -16.02 -5.17
N CYS A 47 -6.52 -17.22 -4.60
CA CYS A 47 -6.96 -18.43 -5.28
C CYS A 47 -7.77 -19.30 -4.32
N ASN A 48 -8.66 -20.14 -4.88
CA ASN A 48 -9.42 -21.09 -4.06
C ASN A 48 -8.58 -22.32 -3.68
N GLU A 49 -7.71 -22.76 -4.59
CA GLU A 49 -6.85 -23.94 -4.44
C GLU A 49 -5.53 -23.69 -5.20
N GLY A 50 -4.47 -24.36 -4.78
CA GLY A 50 -3.14 -24.29 -5.40
C GLY A 50 -2.20 -23.28 -4.73
N SER A 51 -1.09 -23.03 -5.39
CA SER A 51 0.01 -22.21 -4.91
C SER A 51 0.49 -21.24 -5.99
N LEU A 52 1.42 -20.35 -5.63
CA LEU A 52 2.07 -19.49 -6.62
C LEU A 52 2.76 -20.32 -7.71
N TYR A 53 3.24 -21.52 -7.38
CA TYR A 53 3.90 -22.43 -8.33
C TYR A 53 3.00 -22.81 -9.51
N ASP A 54 1.70 -22.89 -9.27
CA ASP A 54 0.69 -23.32 -10.23
C ASP A 54 0.14 -22.16 -11.08
N LEU A 55 0.53 -20.92 -10.78
CA LEU A 55 0.05 -19.73 -11.49
C LEU A 55 0.45 -19.78 -12.96
N GLU A 56 -0.54 -19.76 -13.86
CA GLU A 56 -0.27 -19.65 -15.30
C GLU A 56 0.27 -18.27 -15.66
N ILE A 57 1.53 -18.21 -16.08
CA ILE A 57 2.16 -17.00 -16.63
C ILE A 57 1.73 -16.81 -18.08
N ALA A 58 1.67 -17.90 -18.84
CA ALA A 58 1.11 -17.98 -20.17
C ALA A 58 0.27 -19.25 -20.29
N ASN A 59 -0.55 -19.35 -21.33
CA ASN A 59 -1.40 -20.53 -21.55
C ASN A 59 -0.58 -21.83 -21.55
N GLY A 60 -0.83 -22.71 -20.58
CA GLY A 60 -0.12 -23.98 -20.41
C GLY A 60 1.34 -23.85 -19.97
N TYR A 61 1.71 -22.70 -19.39
CA TYR A 61 3.06 -22.42 -18.90
C TYR A 61 2.99 -21.69 -17.55
N SER A 62 3.42 -22.38 -16.51
CA SER A 62 3.28 -21.96 -15.11
C SER A 62 4.48 -21.16 -14.58
N PHE A 63 4.32 -20.59 -13.39
CA PHE A 63 5.40 -20.03 -12.60
C PHE A 63 6.49 -21.05 -12.28
N GLY A 64 6.11 -22.29 -11.97
CA GLY A 64 7.07 -23.39 -11.81
C GLY A 64 7.88 -23.67 -13.07
N ASP A 65 7.22 -23.70 -14.23
CA ASP A 65 7.91 -23.87 -15.51
C ASP A 65 8.91 -22.75 -15.79
N PHE A 66 8.56 -21.50 -15.44
CA PHE A 66 9.46 -20.36 -15.56
C PHE A 66 10.72 -20.50 -14.72
N ILE A 67 10.58 -20.88 -13.44
CA ILE A 67 11.74 -21.09 -12.58
C ILE A 67 12.64 -22.19 -13.14
N GLU A 68 12.07 -23.32 -13.55
CA GLU A 68 12.85 -24.49 -13.95
C GLU A 68 13.52 -24.34 -15.34
N GLN A 69 12.90 -23.60 -16.27
CA GLN A 69 13.27 -23.67 -17.70
C GLN A 69 13.86 -22.37 -18.24
N ASP A 70 13.43 -21.20 -17.76
CA ASP A 70 13.68 -19.92 -18.43
C ASP A 70 14.31 -18.85 -17.50
N SER A 71 14.31 -19.06 -16.18
CA SER A 71 14.96 -18.15 -15.23
C SER A 71 16.48 -18.38 -15.15
N ASP A 72 17.24 -17.29 -14.99
CA ASP A 72 18.65 -17.40 -14.64
C ASP A 72 18.83 -17.89 -13.19
N PRO A 73 19.98 -18.48 -12.82
CA PRO A 73 20.15 -19.08 -11.50
C PRO A 73 19.95 -18.13 -10.31
N ASP A 74 20.28 -16.84 -10.47
CA ASP A 74 20.15 -15.87 -9.38
C ASP A 74 18.69 -15.47 -9.20
N LEU A 75 17.96 -15.24 -10.31
CA LEU A 75 16.52 -15.02 -10.29
C LEU A 75 15.77 -16.24 -9.76
N ALA A 76 16.16 -17.45 -10.18
CA ALA A 76 15.57 -18.69 -9.69
C ALA A 76 15.71 -18.80 -8.17
N LEU A 77 16.90 -18.52 -7.64
CA LEU A 77 17.17 -18.55 -6.20
C LEU A 77 16.27 -17.56 -5.45
N PHE A 78 16.19 -16.33 -5.92
CA PHE A 78 15.27 -15.33 -5.36
C PHE A 78 13.82 -15.84 -5.35
N LEU A 79 13.34 -16.38 -6.47
CA LEU A 79 11.98 -16.89 -6.59
C LEU A 79 11.69 -18.07 -5.64
N TYR A 80 12.69 -18.92 -5.36
CA TYR A 80 12.58 -19.98 -4.35
C TYR A 80 12.59 -19.47 -2.91
N GLU A 81 13.14 -18.29 -2.65
CA GLU A 81 13.18 -17.66 -1.32
C GLU A 81 11.93 -16.83 -1.00
N ILE A 82 11.08 -16.56 -2.00
CA ILE A 82 9.79 -15.87 -1.79
C ILE A 82 8.93 -16.68 -0.82
N GLU A 83 8.33 -15.97 0.14
CA GLU A 83 7.29 -16.53 0.99
C GLU A 83 5.94 -16.52 0.25
N ASP A 84 5.53 -17.66 -0.27
CA ASP A 84 4.20 -17.87 -0.85
C ASP A 84 3.12 -17.82 0.23
N LYS A 85 2.12 -16.94 0.04
CA LYS A 85 0.96 -16.76 0.92
C LYS A 85 -0.34 -17.16 0.25
N SER A 86 -0.30 -18.09 -0.69
CA SER A 86 -1.49 -18.68 -1.35
C SER A 86 -2.12 -19.80 -0.51
N PRO A 87 -3.46 -19.87 -0.39
CA PRO A 87 -4.44 -18.81 -0.67
C PRO A 87 -4.26 -17.56 0.20
N ALA A 88 -4.36 -16.38 -0.40
CA ALA A 88 -4.12 -15.11 0.28
C ALA A 88 -4.88 -14.96 1.61
N LEU A 89 -6.16 -15.34 1.63
CA LEU A 89 -7.05 -15.19 2.79
C LEU A 89 -6.57 -15.96 4.03
N ASP A 90 -5.90 -17.10 3.86
CA ASP A 90 -5.43 -17.93 4.98
C ASP A 90 -4.28 -17.26 5.76
N SER A 91 -3.63 -16.26 5.15
CA SER A 91 -2.52 -15.53 5.74
C SER A 91 -2.91 -14.18 6.36
N LEU A 92 -4.18 -13.77 6.25
CA LEU A 92 -4.68 -12.50 6.75
C LEU A 92 -5.20 -12.61 8.18
N SER A 93 -5.12 -11.50 8.93
CA SER A 93 -5.80 -11.39 10.22
C SER A 93 -7.30 -11.11 10.05
N GLU A 94 -8.09 -11.41 11.08
CA GLU A 94 -9.53 -11.09 11.10
C GLU A 94 -9.81 -9.61 10.82
N GLU A 95 -9.02 -8.69 11.38
CA GLU A 95 -9.15 -7.24 11.14
C GLU A 95 -8.91 -6.87 9.66
N GLN A 96 -7.95 -7.52 9.00
CA GLN A 96 -7.65 -7.29 7.58
C GLN A 96 -8.79 -7.83 6.70
N ILE A 97 -9.34 -9.00 7.03
CA ILE A 97 -10.48 -9.58 6.33
C ILE A 97 -11.72 -8.67 6.47
N GLU A 98 -11.99 -8.18 7.68
CA GLU A 98 -13.07 -7.23 7.93
C GLU A 98 -12.87 -5.91 7.17
N GLU A 99 -11.63 -5.40 7.08
CA GLU A 99 -11.32 -4.20 6.31
C GLU A 99 -11.56 -4.39 4.80
N MET A 100 -11.17 -5.56 4.25
CA MET A 100 -11.44 -5.91 2.86
C MET A 100 -12.94 -6.04 2.57
N ALA A 101 -13.70 -6.66 3.47
CA ALA A 101 -15.14 -6.92 3.27
C ALA A 101 -16.02 -5.66 3.29
N GLN A 102 -15.51 -4.53 3.79
CA GLN A 102 -16.27 -3.27 3.87
C GLN A 102 -16.56 -2.64 2.51
N TYR A 103 -15.77 -2.98 1.48
CA TYR A 103 -15.82 -2.30 0.19
C TYR A 103 -15.65 -3.27 -0.97
N ASN A 104 -16.40 -3.01 -2.03
CA ASN A 104 -16.13 -3.61 -3.33
C ASN A 104 -15.32 -2.62 -4.17
N PHE A 105 -14.14 -3.04 -4.61
CA PHE A 105 -13.23 -2.20 -5.39
C PHE A 105 -13.40 -2.42 -6.89
N TYR A 106 -13.10 -1.40 -7.69
CA TYR A 106 -13.14 -1.49 -9.14
C TYR A 106 -12.22 -0.47 -9.79
N VAL A 107 -11.77 -0.72 -11.02
CA VAL A 107 -11.03 0.25 -11.82
C VAL A 107 -12.03 1.15 -12.56
N PRO A 108 -12.02 2.49 -12.38
CA PRO A 108 -12.98 3.36 -13.04
C PRO A 108 -12.78 3.35 -14.57
N HIS A 109 -13.85 3.59 -15.32
CA HIS A 109 -13.85 3.62 -16.80
C HIS A 109 -13.52 2.29 -17.51
N HIS A 110 -13.39 1.19 -16.77
CA HIS A 110 -13.20 -0.15 -17.31
C HIS A 110 -14.38 -1.07 -16.95
N PRO A 111 -14.61 -2.15 -17.72
CA PRO A 111 -15.51 -3.22 -17.30
C PRO A 111 -15.09 -3.79 -15.95
N ALA A 112 -16.06 -4.31 -15.19
CA ALA A 112 -15.77 -4.98 -13.93
C ALA A 112 -14.82 -6.16 -14.15
N ASP A 113 -13.75 -6.19 -13.38
CA ASP A 113 -12.76 -7.26 -13.40
C ASP A 113 -13.30 -8.50 -12.66
N SER A 114 -12.94 -9.69 -13.14
CA SER A 114 -13.40 -10.95 -12.56
C SER A 114 -12.83 -11.19 -11.16
N GLN A 115 -11.63 -10.69 -10.90
CA GLN A 115 -10.91 -10.87 -9.64
C GLN A 115 -10.63 -9.50 -9.01
N ALA A 116 -11.70 -8.77 -8.67
CA ALA A 116 -11.59 -7.42 -8.11
C ALA A 116 -11.07 -7.40 -6.65
N ASP A 117 -11.13 -8.53 -5.95
CA ASP A 117 -10.73 -8.66 -4.54
C ASP A 117 -9.23 -8.38 -4.33
N VAL A 118 -8.40 -8.60 -5.36
CA VAL A 118 -6.97 -8.27 -5.32
C VAL A 118 -6.71 -6.78 -5.04
N TYR A 119 -7.62 -5.89 -5.43
CA TYR A 119 -7.49 -4.45 -5.14
C TYR A 119 -7.68 -4.17 -3.66
N GLY A 120 -8.68 -4.82 -3.04
CA GLY A 120 -8.90 -4.74 -1.60
C GLY A 120 -7.73 -5.32 -0.82
N LEU A 121 -7.17 -6.44 -1.29
CA LEU A 121 -5.99 -7.08 -0.72
C LEU A 121 -4.77 -6.14 -0.74
N ALA A 122 -4.41 -5.62 -1.91
CA ALA A 122 -3.27 -4.72 -2.07
C ALA A 122 -3.45 -3.43 -1.25
N TRP A 123 -4.66 -2.88 -1.21
CA TRP A 123 -4.97 -1.69 -0.42
C TRP A 123 -4.82 -1.92 1.09
N THR A 124 -5.40 -3.01 1.60
CA THR A 124 -5.41 -3.38 3.03
C THR A 124 -4.00 -3.66 3.53
N LEU A 125 -3.22 -4.41 2.74
CA LEU A 125 -1.84 -4.74 3.08
C LEU A 125 -0.85 -3.59 2.80
N SER A 126 -1.28 -2.54 2.10
CA SER A 126 -0.40 -1.51 1.56
C SER A 126 0.72 -2.09 0.69
N GLY A 127 0.37 -3.11 -0.10
CA GLY A 127 1.26 -3.85 -0.98
C GLY A 127 1.31 -3.29 -2.41
N TYR A 128 2.17 -3.89 -3.21
CA TYR A 128 2.29 -3.65 -4.65
C TYR A 128 1.38 -4.62 -5.39
N LEU A 129 0.57 -4.13 -6.32
CA LEU A 129 0.02 -4.98 -7.37
C LEU A 129 1.17 -5.46 -8.27
N PHE A 130 1.20 -6.75 -8.54
CA PHE A 130 2.06 -7.35 -9.54
C PHE A 130 1.23 -7.72 -10.75
N THR A 131 1.55 -7.13 -11.89
CA THR A 131 0.80 -7.31 -13.14
C THR A 131 1.72 -7.71 -14.26
N LEU A 132 1.21 -8.48 -15.22
CA LEU A 132 1.80 -8.52 -16.54
C LEU A 132 1.33 -7.31 -17.34
N ASN A 133 2.24 -6.73 -18.11
CA ASN A 133 1.94 -5.63 -19.01
C ASN A 133 1.21 -6.11 -20.28
N THR A 134 0.01 -6.69 -20.10
CA THR A 134 -0.83 -7.26 -21.18
C THR A 134 -1.86 -6.27 -21.73
N ALA A 135 -2.07 -5.14 -21.06
CA ALA A 135 -3.02 -4.10 -21.47
C ALA A 135 -2.56 -2.72 -20.98
N GLU A 136 -2.97 -1.66 -21.68
CA GLU A 136 -2.59 -0.26 -21.39
C GLU A 136 -2.82 0.15 -19.93
N ARG A 137 -3.91 -0.32 -19.33
CA ARG A 137 -4.22 -0.05 -17.92
C ARG A 137 -3.19 -0.65 -16.97
N TRP A 138 -2.56 -1.77 -17.30
CA TRP A 138 -1.54 -2.43 -16.49
C TRP A 138 -0.14 -1.83 -16.69
N CYS A 139 0.07 -1.03 -17.75
CA CYS A 139 1.32 -0.32 -18.00
C CYS A 139 1.63 0.80 -16.99
N GLN A 140 0.72 1.12 -16.08
CA GLN A 140 0.88 2.28 -15.20
C GLN A 140 1.59 1.89 -13.89
N PRO A 141 2.48 2.73 -13.34
CA PRO A 141 3.14 2.47 -12.05
C PRO A 141 2.18 2.62 -10.86
N GLU A 142 1.03 3.26 -11.07
CA GLU A 142 -0.08 3.31 -10.13
C GLU A 142 -1.39 3.01 -10.86
N ILE A 143 -2.25 2.18 -10.26
CA ILE A 143 -3.59 1.87 -10.76
C ILE A 143 -4.61 2.64 -9.94
N GLU A 144 -5.40 3.45 -10.61
CA GLU A 144 -6.56 4.10 -9.99
C GLU A 144 -7.64 3.06 -9.71
N ILE A 145 -8.14 3.03 -8.47
CA ILE A 145 -9.30 2.23 -8.09
C ILE A 145 -10.33 3.13 -7.37
N CYS A 146 -11.59 2.76 -7.52
CA CYS A 146 -12.71 3.33 -6.79
C CYS A 146 -13.36 2.23 -5.95
N ARG A 147 -14.30 2.62 -5.08
CA ARG A 147 -14.97 1.67 -4.20
C ARG A 147 -16.45 1.95 -4.01
N VAL A 148 -17.18 0.87 -3.74
CA VAL A 148 -18.60 0.86 -3.39
C VAL A 148 -18.73 0.31 -1.99
N ASP A 149 -19.51 0.96 -1.13
CA ASP A 149 -19.76 0.46 0.23
C ASP A 149 -20.68 -0.78 0.25
N GLU A 150 -20.82 -1.40 1.42
CA GLU A 150 -21.70 -2.56 1.64
C GLU A 150 -23.17 -2.33 1.23
N LYS A 151 -23.61 -1.07 1.09
CA LYS A 151 -24.98 -0.70 0.69
C LYS A 151 -25.09 -0.42 -0.81
N GLY A 152 -24.04 -0.68 -1.58
CA GLY A 152 -24.01 -0.43 -3.03
C GLY A 152 -23.85 1.05 -3.39
N ARG A 153 -23.44 1.91 -2.44
CA ARG A 153 -23.25 3.34 -2.72
C ARG A 153 -21.81 3.59 -3.13
N TYR A 154 -21.65 4.28 -4.25
CA TYR A 154 -20.35 4.78 -4.68
C TYR A 154 -19.76 5.69 -3.61
N VAL A 155 -18.53 5.41 -3.25
CA VAL A 155 -17.71 6.33 -2.46
C VAL A 155 -17.05 7.27 -3.47
N GLU A 156 -17.36 8.56 -3.41
CA GLU A 156 -16.79 9.59 -4.29
C GLU A 156 -15.31 9.83 -3.95
N GLU A 157 -14.46 8.85 -4.26
CA GLU A 157 -13.06 8.84 -3.92
C GLU A 157 -12.28 7.87 -4.81
N SER A 158 -11.23 8.39 -5.44
CA SER A 158 -10.22 7.58 -6.11
C SER A 158 -9.08 7.24 -5.15
N LEU A 159 -8.62 6.00 -5.23
CA LEU A 159 -7.43 5.49 -4.56
C LEU A 159 -6.41 5.10 -5.62
N TYR A 160 -5.14 5.08 -5.26
CA TYR A 160 -4.06 4.68 -6.15
C TYR A 160 -3.30 3.51 -5.52
N LEU A 161 -3.30 2.38 -6.20
CA LEU A 161 -2.50 1.21 -5.83
C LEU A 161 -1.17 1.26 -6.56
N LYS A 162 -0.07 1.04 -5.85
CA LYS A 162 1.23 0.89 -6.50
C LYS A 162 1.23 -0.38 -7.34
N ASN A 163 1.78 -0.30 -8.54
CA ASN A 163 1.81 -1.41 -9.48
C ASN A 163 3.22 -1.61 -10.06
N ILE A 164 3.60 -2.87 -10.22
CA ILE A 164 4.84 -3.30 -10.85
C ILE A 164 4.47 -4.19 -12.03
N ALA A 165 4.75 -3.67 -13.21
CA ALA A 165 4.53 -4.32 -14.50
C ALA A 165 5.78 -4.29 -15.40
N SER A 166 6.87 -3.74 -14.87
CA SER A 166 8.14 -3.55 -15.55
C SER A 166 9.25 -3.22 -14.55
N VAL A 167 10.50 -3.36 -14.98
CA VAL A 167 11.69 -2.92 -14.23
C VAL A 167 11.60 -1.45 -13.82
N GLU A 168 11.15 -0.59 -14.72
CA GLU A 168 11.11 0.86 -14.50
C GLU A 168 10.12 1.25 -13.39
N HIS A 169 9.03 0.50 -13.22
CA HIS A 169 8.12 0.71 -12.09
C HIS A 169 8.83 0.40 -10.76
N GLY A 170 9.58 -0.70 -10.71
CA GLY A 170 10.38 -1.11 -9.55
C GLY A 170 11.32 0.00 -9.09
N LYS A 171 12.13 0.52 -10.02
CA LYS A 171 13.07 1.63 -9.76
C LYS A 171 12.36 2.88 -9.25
N LEU A 172 11.28 3.29 -9.92
CA LEU A 172 10.49 4.45 -9.51
C LEU A 172 9.97 4.29 -8.07
N HIS A 173 9.46 3.12 -7.74
CA HIS A 173 8.95 2.82 -6.40
C HIS A 173 10.06 2.79 -5.36
N TYR A 174 11.21 2.20 -5.67
CA TYR A 174 12.39 2.20 -4.80
C TYR A 174 12.90 3.62 -4.55
N GLU A 175 13.02 4.46 -5.59
CA GLU A 175 13.41 5.86 -5.43
C GLU A 175 12.42 6.62 -4.55
N ASN A 176 11.12 6.40 -4.74
CA ASN A 176 10.08 7.04 -3.94
C ASN A 176 10.06 6.54 -2.49
N GLN A 177 10.35 5.25 -2.25
CA GLN A 177 10.53 4.72 -0.91
C GLN A 177 11.72 5.38 -0.22
N ASN A 178 12.85 5.55 -0.91
CA ASN A 178 14.07 6.14 -0.33
C ASN A 178 14.01 7.65 -0.11
N LYS A 179 12.98 8.34 -0.62
CA LYS A 179 12.69 9.75 -0.30
C LYS A 179 12.04 9.93 1.09
N LEU A 180 12.47 9.17 2.11
CA LEU A 180 11.89 9.09 3.48
C LEU A 180 11.93 10.40 4.31
N GLU A 181 12.13 11.56 3.71
CA GLU A 181 11.97 12.84 4.39
C GLU A 181 10.51 13.27 4.35
N LEU A 182 9.85 13.28 5.52
CA LEU A 182 8.47 13.77 5.68
C LEU A 182 8.25 15.17 5.08
N THR A 183 9.27 16.02 5.16
CA THR A 183 9.28 17.37 4.58
C THR A 183 9.14 17.37 3.06
N GLY A 184 9.66 16.35 2.37
CA GLY A 184 9.51 16.19 0.93
C GLY A 184 8.12 15.71 0.50
N LEU A 185 7.43 14.95 1.37
CA LEU A 185 6.10 14.38 1.08
C LEU A 185 4.95 15.36 1.29
N LEU A 186 5.14 16.37 2.14
CA LEU A 186 4.06 17.24 2.60
C LEU A 186 3.83 18.47 1.72
N GLY A 187 4.71 18.76 0.76
CA GLY A 187 4.57 19.92 -0.13
C GLY A 187 4.47 21.23 0.68
N GLU A 188 3.35 21.94 0.55
CA GLU A 188 3.07 23.18 1.29
C GLU A 188 2.53 22.94 2.71
N HIS A 189 2.26 21.69 3.09
CA HIS A 189 1.78 21.33 4.42
C HIS A 189 2.89 21.37 5.48
N ILE A 190 2.49 21.67 6.71
CA ILE A 190 3.42 21.87 7.82
C ILE A 190 3.57 20.56 8.59
N VAL A 191 4.81 20.19 8.90
CA VAL A 191 5.14 19.13 9.85
C VAL A 191 5.80 19.73 11.07
N SER A 192 5.33 19.35 12.26
CA SER A 192 6.00 19.72 13.51
C SER A 192 7.34 18.98 13.66
N GLU A 193 8.27 19.61 14.38
CA GLU A 193 9.52 18.95 14.78
C GLU A 193 9.25 17.70 15.62
N HIS A 194 8.20 17.73 16.46
CA HIS A 194 7.82 16.59 17.28
C HIS A 194 7.44 15.37 16.44
N LEU A 195 6.56 15.56 15.43
CA LEU A 195 6.19 14.47 14.53
C LEU A 195 7.38 13.99 13.70
N THR A 196 8.24 14.92 13.23
CA THR A 196 9.45 14.57 12.48
C THR A 196 10.39 13.69 13.29
N ALA A 197 10.67 14.09 14.54
CA ALA A 197 11.50 13.33 15.45
C ALA A 197 10.89 11.97 15.80
N TRP A 198 9.57 11.92 16.03
CA TRP A 198 8.86 10.68 16.32
C TRP A 198 8.86 9.71 15.12
N TYR A 199 8.66 10.22 13.91
CA TYR A 199 8.74 9.45 12.66
C TYR A 199 10.12 8.83 12.48
N ALA A 200 11.19 9.61 12.71
CA ALA A 200 12.58 9.14 12.62
C ALA A 200 12.91 8.01 13.62
N GLN A 201 12.14 7.88 14.71
CA GLN A 201 12.29 6.81 15.70
C GLN A 201 11.48 5.55 15.37
N GLN A 202 10.60 5.59 14.37
CA GLN A 202 9.82 4.42 13.96
C GLN A 202 10.67 3.42 13.17
N THR A 203 10.21 2.17 13.11
CA THR A 203 10.80 1.18 12.20
C THR A 203 10.61 1.62 10.74
N ILE A 204 11.47 1.15 9.85
CA ILE A 204 11.41 1.53 8.43
C ILE A 204 10.07 1.12 7.81
N GLU A 205 9.51 -0.02 8.22
CA GLU A 205 8.20 -0.50 7.78
C GLU A 205 7.09 0.49 8.17
N ASN A 206 7.10 0.98 9.41
CA ASN A 206 6.13 1.99 9.86
C ASN A 206 6.37 3.34 9.18
N GLN A 207 7.63 3.73 8.94
CA GLN A 207 7.98 4.94 8.19
C GLN A 207 7.37 4.92 6.80
N ILE A 208 7.53 3.82 6.06
CA ILE A 208 6.96 3.67 4.72
C ILE A 208 5.43 3.70 4.76
N ARG A 209 4.80 2.98 5.69
CA ARG A 209 3.33 2.99 5.82
C ARG A 209 2.81 4.41 6.12
N MET A 210 3.48 5.13 7.03
CA MET A 210 3.14 6.53 7.32
C MET A 210 3.35 7.41 6.11
N ALA A 211 4.48 7.31 5.41
CA ALA A 211 4.78 8.07 4.20
C ALA A 211 3.71 7.88 3.12
N GLN A 212 3.31 6.64 2.86
CA GLN A 212 2.25 6.32 1.89
C GLN A 212 0.89 6.92 2.28
N LYS A 213 0.51 6.84 3.57
CA LYS A 213 -0.77 7.36 4.04
C LYS A 213 -0.75 8.89 4.14
N ILE A 214 0.40 9.50 4.40
CA ILE A 214 0.60 10.95 4.35
C ILE A 214 0.53 11.46 2.90
N ASP A 215 1.20 10.80 1.96
CA ASP A 215 1.11 11.12 0.53
C ASP A 215 -0.35 11.05 0.05
N LEU A 216 -1.06 9.97 0.40
CA LEU A 216 -2.48 9.84 0.14
C LEU A 216 -3.30 10.98 0.78
N ALA A 217 -2.95 11.40 2.00
CA ALA A 217 -3.62 12.52 2.65
C ALA A 217 -3.36 13.86 1.94
N CYS A 218 -2.13 14.11 1.48
CA CYS A 218 -1.77 15.26 0.65
C CYS A 218 -2.57 15.28 -0.65
N ARG A 219 -2.60 14.16 -1.39
CA ARG A 219 -3.39 14.05 -2.64
C ARG A 219 -4.88 14.33 -2.42
N ARG A 220 -5.41 14.02 -1.22
CA ARG A 220 -6.81 14.31 -0.81
C ARG A 220 -7.02 15.70 -0.25
N ASN A 221 -5.98 16.53 -0.15
CA ASN A 221 -6.02 17.79 0.60
C ASN A 221 -6.59 17.59 2.04
N PHE A 222 -6.32 16.42 2.63
CA PHE A 222 -6.82 15.98 3.93
C PHE A 222 -8.35 15.97 4.07
N ASN A 223 -9.08 15.89 2.96
CA ASN A 223 -10.54 15.77 2.96
C ASN A 223 -10.98 14.30 3.05
N GLY A 224 -12.14 14.07 3.66
CA GLY A 224 -12.75 12.73 3.81
C GLY A 224 -12.95 12.31 5.26
N GLY A 225 -13.32 11.05 5.46
CA GLY A 225 -13.61 10.45 6.77
C GLY A 225 -13.00 9.06 6.92
N ARG A 226 -13.63 8.23 7.74
CA ARG A 226 -13.18 6.85 7.97
C ARG A 226 -13.11 6.08 6.64
N PRO A 227 -12.16 5.14 6.48
CA PRO A 227 -11.24 4.64 7.50
C PRO A 227 -9.95 5.45 7.67
N LEU A 228 -9.56 6.27 6.67
CA LEU A 228 -8.29 7.00 6.68
C LEU A 228 -8.28 8.15 7.68
N PHE A 229 -9.37 8.89 7.79
CA PHE A 229 -9.48 10.04 8.68
C PHE A 229 -10.52 9.85 9.76
N ASP A 230 -10.32 10.48 10.91
CA ASP A 230 -11.37 10.65 11.91
C ASP A 230 -11.28 12.00 12.60
N SER A 231 -12.39 12.46 13.15
CA SER A 231 -12.44 13.68 13.95
C SER A 231 -12.25 13.35 15.43
N LEU A 232 -11.38 14.09 16.10
CA LEU A 232 -11.22 13.98 17.55
C LEU A 232 -12.30 14.87 18.22
N HIS A 233 -13.26 14.24 18.88
CA HIS A 233 -14.40 14.95 19.48
C HIS A 233 -13.96 15.78 20.68
N GLY A 234 -14.21 17.10 20.64
CA GLY A 234 -14.04 18.02 21.77
C GLY A 234 -12.89 19.02 21.64
N ASP A 235 -11.94 18.81 20.72
CA ASP A 235 -10.63 19.47 20.82
C ASP A 235 -10.35 20.54 19.73
N GLY A 236 -11.29 21.44 19.46
CA GLY A 236 -10.96 22.63 18.65
C GLY A 236 -10.46 22.34 17.23
N GLY A 237 -10.96 21.29 16.58
CA GLY A 237 -10.74 21.00 15.16
C GLY A 237 -9.61 20.02 14.82
N TYR A 238 -9.07 19.27 15.80
CA TYR A 238 -8.12 18.19 15.52
C TYR A 238 -8.78 17.00 14.80
N ARG A 239 -8.02 16.43 13.87
CA ARG A 239 -8.34 15.21 13.14
C ARG A 239 -7.14 14.27 13.17
N GLU A 240 -7.36 13.00 12.87
CA GLU A 240 -6.31 11.99 12.81
C GLU A 240 -6.24 11.31 11.45
N ILE A 241 -5.01 10.99 11.01
CA ILE A 241 -4.74 9.99 9.97
C ILE A 241 -4.59 8.64 10.67
N ARG A 242 -5.26 7.61 10.16
CA ARG A 242 -5.34 6.27 10.76
C ARG A 242 -4.68 5.24 9.85
N LEU A 243 -3.81 4.42 10.43
CA LEU A 243 -3.19 3.28 9.75
C LEU A 243 -2.75 2.21 10.76
N SER A 244 -2.55 0.98 10.28
CA SER A 244 -2.14 -0.17 11.10
C SER A 244 -0.62 -0.25 11.21
N ALA A 245 -0.11 -0.47 12.43
CA ALA A 245 1.32 -0.63 12.67
C ALA A 245 1.81 -2.01 12.20
N HIS A 246 3.07 -2.11 11.78
CA HIS A 246 3.65 -3.36 11.27
C HIS A 246 3.70 -4.47 12.33
N SER A 247 4.03 -4.15 13.57
CA SER A 247 4.14 -5.11 14.67
C SER A 247 2.89 -5.19 15.57
N GLY A 248 1.73 -4.80 15.04
CA GLY A 248 0.47 -4.73 15.77
C GLY A 248 0.23 -3.39 16.49
N GLY A 249 -1.05 -3.10 16.73
CA GLY A 249 -1.52 -1.77 17.17
C GLY A 249 -1.79 -0.82 16.01
N ALA A 250 -2.21 0.40 16.33
CA ALA A 250 -2.73 1.33 15.34
C ALA A 250 -2.01 2.68 15.42
N ILE A 251 -1.33 3.09 14.36
CA ILE A 251 -0.70 4.43 14.30
C ILE A 251 -1.79 5.48 14.07
N ARG A 252 -1.68 6.58 14.81
CA ARG A 252 -2.50 7.77 14.66
C ARG A 252 -1.59 8.98 14.50
N ILE A 253 -1.88 9.80 13.49
CA ILE A 253 -1.18 11.07 13.25
C ILE A 253 -2.19 12.20 13.39
N ILE A 254 -2.04 13.02 14.43
CA ILE A 254 -2.92 14.15 14.71
C ILE A 254 -2.50 15.33 13.83
N PHE A 255 -3.49 15.91 13.16
CA PHE A 255 -3.34 17.10 12.33
C PHE A 255 -4.48 18.10 12.58
N LYS A 256 -4.25 19.34 12.18
CA LYS A 256 -5.23 20.43 12.29
C LYS A 256 -5.10 21.37 11.11
N HIS A 257 -6.23 21.94 10.71
CA HIS A 257 -6.24 23.01 9.72
C HIS A 257 -5.50 24.24 10.26
N HIS A 258 -4.58 24.79 9.45
CA HIS A 258 -3.81 25.98 9.80
C HIS A 258 -4.38 27.23 9.14
N LYS A 259 -4.19 27.39 7.82
CA LYS A 259 -4.75 28.49 6.98
C LYS A 259 -4.66 28.13 5.50
N ASP A 260 -5.45 28.77 4.64
CA ASP A 260 -5.30 28.68 3.17
C ASP A 260 -5.21 27.22 2.64
N ASN A 261 -6.05 26.33 3.17
CA ASN A 261 -6.04 24.87 2.91
C ASN A 261 -4.78 24.10 3.36
N ILE A 262 -3.84 24.77 4.02
CA ILE A 262 -2.68 24.14 4.64
C ILE A 262 -3.10 23.43 5.93
N GLN A 263 -2.70 22.16 6.04
CA GLN A 263 -2.79 21.38 7.26
C GLN A 263 -1.44 21.39 7.99
N ALA A 264 -1.51 21.33 9.32
CA ALA A 264 -0.36 21.11 10.17
C ALA A 264 -0.46 19.71 10.80
N LEU A 265 0.54 18.87 10.57
CA LEU A 265 0.68 17.56 11.19
C LEU A 265 1.57 17.69 12.44
N LEU A 266 1.03 17.33 13.60
CA LEU A 266 1.49 17.86 14.89
C LEU A 266 2.02 16.79 15.83
N CYS A 267 1.44 15.60 15.83
CA CYS A 267 1.83 14.54 16.74
C CYS A 267 1.50 13.18 16.13
N GLY A 268 2.29 12.16 16.45
CA GLY A 268 2.04 10.77 16.08
C GLY A 268 2.18 9.84 17.29
N PHE A 269 1.39 8.78 17.34
CA PHE A 269 1.50 7.75 18.38
C PHE A 269 0.99 6.38 17.90
N ILE A 270 1.41 5.31 18.57
CA ILE A 270 0.89 3.95 18.36
C ILE A 270 -0.09 3.62 19.49
N LYS A 271 -1.34 3.43 19.13
CA LYS A 271 -2.44 3.01 19.99
C LYS A 271 -2.41 1.49 20.17
N LYS A 272 -2.39 1.02 21.43
CA LYS A 272 -2.44 -0.41 21.77
C LYS A 272 -3.80 -0.87 22.30
N SER A 273 -4.66 0.06 22.75
CA SER A 273 -6.03 -0.20 23.23
C SER A 273 -6.95 1.00 22.96
N ASN A 274 -8.27 0.85 23.11
CA ASN A 274 -9.27 1.77 22.53
C ASN A 274 -9.19 3.25 22.95
N ASP A 275 -8.66 3.58 24.13
CA ASP A 275 -8.58 4.98 24.61
C ASP A 275 -7.14 5.39 25.02
N GLU A 276 -6.17 4.52 24.81
CA GLU A 276 -4.79 4.76 25.26
C GLU A 276 -4.05 5.74 24.32
N GLY A 277 -3.39 6.73 24.93
CA GLY A 277 -2.48 7.65 24.24
C GLY A 277 -3.10 8.96 23.74
N TYR A 278 -4.43 9.04 23.60
CA TYR A 278 -5.10 10.24 23.06
C TYR A 278 -4.91 11.49 23.91
N GLU A 279 -5.12 11.42 25.23
CA GLU A 279 -4.99 12.58 26.13
C GLU A 279 -3.60 13.23 26.03
N GLN A 280 -2.55 12.39 26.03
CA GLN A 280 -1.17 12.86 25.89
C GLN A 280 -0.89 13.39 24.48
N ALA A 281 -1.35 12.69 23.44
CA ALA A 281 -1.12 13.09 22.06
C ALA A 281 -1.82 14.41 21.70
N ILE A 282 -3.04 14.64 22.21
CA ILE A 282 -3.78 15.90 22.04
C ILE A 282 -3.05 17.05 22.75
N ALA A 283 -2.61 16.85 24.00
CA ALA A 283 -1.84 17.87 24.72
C ALA A 283 -0.54 18.25 23.99
N VAL A 284 0.14 17.28 23.39
CA VAL A 284 1.32 17.52 22.55
C VAL A 284 0.94 18.26 21.27
N ALA A 285 -0.11 17.83 20.56
CA ALA A 285 -0.56 18.46 19.33
C ALA A 285 -0.97 19.93 19.55
N GLU A 286 -1.66 20.24 20.65
CA GLU A 286 -2.00 21.61 21.03
C GLU A 286 -0.74 22.45 21.25
N ARG A 287 0.23 21.92 22.00
CA ARG A 287 1.51 22.63 22.23
C ARG A 287 2.26 22.90 20.94
N GLU A 288 2.37 21.91 20.04
CA GLU A 288 3.04 22.11 18.75
C GLU A 288 2.27 23.09 17.86
N TYR A 289 0.94 23.07 17.89
CA TYR A 289 0.14 24.03 17.12
C TYR A 289 0.31 25.46 17.64
N GLN A 290 0.33 25.66 18.96
CA GLN A 290 0.60 26.98 19.54
C GLN A 290 1.98 27.50 19.18
N ARG A 291 3.00 26.63 19.03
CA ARG A 291 4.32 27.04 18.53
C ARG A 291 4.29 27.54 17.09
N LEU A 292 3.44 26.97 16.24
CA LEU A 292 3.29 27.42 14.84
C LEU A 292 2.60 28.80 14.72
N LEU A 293 1.86 29.22 15.74
CA LEU A 293 1.16 30.50 15.76
C LEU A 293 1.99 31.67 16.31
N ASN A 294 3.09 31.37 17.01
CA ASN A 294 3.99 32.34 17.64
C ASN A 294 5.26 32.54 16.81
#